data_AF-D9X321-F1
#
_entry.id   AF-D9X321-F1
#
_cell.length_a   1.000
_cell.length_b   1.000
_cell.length_c   1.000
_cell.angle_alpha   90.00
_cell.angle_beta   90.00
_cell.angle_gamma   90.00
#
_symmetry.space_group_name_H-M   'P 1'
#
loop_
_entity.id
_entity.type
_entity.pdbx_description
1 polymer ?
#
loop_
_entity_poly.entity_id
_entity_poly.type
_entity_poly.pdbx_seq_one_letter_code
_entity_poly.pdbx_strand_id
1 'polypeptide(L)'
;MEVVHGRGRRVRGDSDSPRVPVRGSRPSQRPARWHARSGPWRCPPEPDPTEDAFKAVSVGDCLDVVDTGYGGEEKYDWSEEEPNTAPCSTARVRVYRTTSDCASARDQATWSYYSSSSGERTALCREGQYHNGDCLLANNDGDSASIALLSSVNCTDRQVPSAYNGIFVITAIYRATASATTGLPCRAVRYEHILVPEGGRRRHTAVP
;
A
#
# COMPACT_ATOMS: atom_id res chain seq x y z
N MET A 1 -55.47 17.50 -6.54
CA MET A 1 -56.84 17.02 -6.86
C MET A 1 -56.76 16.60 -8.32
N GLU A 2 -57.00 15.37 -8.77
CA GLU A 2 -57.87 14.25 -8.37
C GLU A 2 -57.12 12.93 -8.69
N VAL A 3 -56.89 12.03 -7.74
CA VAL A 3 -57.65 10.79 -7.48
C VAL A 3 -58.63 10.35 -8.58
N VAL A 4 -58.29 9.30 -9.33
CA VAL A 4 -59.26 8.49 -10.07
C VAL A 4 -59.34 7.10 -9.43
N HIS A 5 -60.48 6.84 -8.78
CA HIS A 5 -60.91 5.53 -8.29
C HIS A 5 -61.53 4.71 -9.42
N GLY A 6 -61.09 3.46 -9.58
CA GLY A 6 -61.77 2.45 -10.39
C GLY A 6 -62.16 1.24 -9.54
N ARG A 7 -63.46 1.09 -9.27
CA ARG A 7 -64.08 0.03 -8.46
C ARG A 7 -64.19 -1.30 -9.22
N GLY A 8 -64.02 -2.41 -8.49
CA GLY A 8 -65.09 -3.42 -8.40
C GLY A 8 -64.89 -4.76 -9.11
N ARG A 9 -64.77 -5.84 -8.32
CA ARG A 9 -65.63 -7.02 -8.42
C ARG A 9 -65.56 -7.88 -7.15
N ARG A 10 -66.72 -8.14 -6.53
CA ARG A 10 -66.96 -9.22 -5.56
C ARG A 10 -67.61 -10.39 -6.28
N VAL A 11 -67.25 -11.61 -5.90
CA VAL A 11 -68.09 -12.82 -5.96
C VAL A 11 -67.69 -13.67 -4.73
N ARG A 12 -68.56 -13.78 -3.70
CA ARG A 12 -69.20 -15.04 -3.22
C ARG A 12 -68.32 -16.28 -3.47
N GLY A 13 -67.89 -17.06 -2.48
CA GLY A 13 -68.51 -17.45 -1.23
C GLY A 13 -68.70 -18.96 -1.30
N ASP A 14 -68.06 -19.73 -0.42
CA ASP A 14 -68.60 -21.02 0.01
C ASP A 14 -67.98 -21.43 1.35
N SER A 15 -68.89 -21.66 2.27
CA SER A 15 -68.68 -22.26 3.56
C SER A 15 -68.58 -23.76 3.36
N ASP A 16 -67.54 -24.41 3.86
CA ASP A 16 -67.76 -25.76 4.38
C ASP A 16 -66.78 -26.09 5.50
N SER A 17 -67.36 -26.49 6.62
CA SER A 17 -66.67 -26.94 7.81
C SER A 17 -67.46 -28.13 8.34
N PRO A 18 -66.81 -29.29 8.54
CA PRO A 18 -67.32 -30.20 9.53
C PRO A 18 -66.24 -30.71 10.51
N ARG A 19 -66.55 -30.48 11.79
CA ARG A 19 -66.53 -31.43 12.93
C ARG A 19 -65.20 -32.12 13.33
N VAL A 20 -64.72 -31.67 14.49
CA VAL A 20 -63.92 -32.41 15.49
C VAL A 20 -64.84 -33.46 16.16
N PRO A 21 -64.42 -34.72 16.47
CA PRO A 21 -63.48 -35.07 17.56
C PRO A 21 -62.44 -36.15 17.17
N VAL A 22 -61.29 -36.28 17.84
CA VAL A 22 -61.12 -37.19 19.01
C VAL A 22 -59.76 -36.93 19.69
N ARG A 23 -59.81 -37.04 21.01
CA ARG A 23 -58.73 -37.07 22.01
C ARG A 23 -57.84 -38.31 21.83
N GLY A 24 -56.51 -38.14 21.73
CA GLY A 24 -55.58 -39.26 21.87
C GLY A 24 -54.13 -38.99 21.45
N SER A 25 -53.21 -39.16 22.40
CA SER A 25 -51.78 -39.48 22.19
C SER A 25 -50.83 -38.35 21.80
N ARG A 26 -50.19 -37.75 22.82
CA ARG A 26 -48.88 -37.09 22.71
C ARG A 26 -47.85 -38.10 22.18
N PRO A 27 -47.16 -37.86 21.04
CA PRO A 27 -45.92 -38.55 20.77
C PRO A 27 -44.86 -38.00 21.70
N SER A 28 -44.32 -38.90 22.51
CA SER A 28 -43.14 -38.71 23.34
C SER A 28 -42.01 -38.07 22.53
N GLN A 29 -41.52 -36.93 23.00
CA GLN A 29 -40.33 -36.27 22.49
C GLN A 29 -39.13 -37.20 22.70
N ARG A 30 -38.67 -37.86 21.63
CA ARG A 30 -37.27 -38.27 21.53
C ARG A 30 -36.55 -37.15 20.78
N PRO A 31 -35.74 -36.30 21.43
CA PRO A 31 -34.88 -35.43 20.67
C PRO A 31 -33.92 -36.31 19.87
N ALA A 32 -33.89 -36.08 18.55
CA ALA A 32 -32.86 -36.62 17.69
C ALA A 32 -31.50 -36.29 18.32
N ARG A 33 -30.66 -37.32 18.48
CA ARG A 33 -29.26 -37.15 18.86
C ARG A 33 -28.59 -36.34 17.76
N TRP A 34 -28.51 -35.03 17.96
CA TRP A 34 -27.53 -34.20 17.28
C TRP A 34 -26.18 -34.72 17.72
N HIS A 35 -25.50 -35.46 16.85
CA HIS A 35 -24.08 -35.73 17.01
C HIS A 35 -23.36 -34.38 16.94
N ALA A 36 -23.14 -33.78 18.11
CA ALA A 36 -22.20 -32.70 18.27
C ALA A 36 -20.83 -33.23 17.83
N ARG A 37 -20.42 -32.92 16.59
CA ARG A 37 -19.00 -32.83 16.28
C ARG A 37 -18.49 -31.64 17.07
N SER A 38 -18.03 -31.89 18.28
CA SER A 38 -17.36 -30.93 19.14
C SER A 38 -15.97 -30.63 18.56
N GLY A 39 -15.95 -29.86 17.46
CA GLY A 39 -14.84 -28.94 17.22
C GLY A 39 -15.02 -27.74 18.15
N PRO A 40 -13.95 -27.15 18.71
CA PRO A 40 -14.08 -25.93 19.49
C PRO A 40 -14.68 -24.84 18.60
N TRP A 41 -15.81 -24.28 19.02
CA TRP A 41 -16.33 -23.04 18.43
C TRP A 41 -15.30 -21.95 18.70
N ARG A 42 -14.52 -21.59 17.68
CA ARG A 42 -13.69 -20.39 17.71
C ARG A 42 -14.56 -19.25 17.20
N CYS A 43 -14.68 -18.17 17.98
CA CYS A 43 -15.19 -16.92 17.44
C CYS A 43 -14.35 -16.56 16.20
N PRO A 44 -14.95 -16.04 15.12
CA PRO A 44 -14.16 -15.49 14.03
C PRO A 44 -13.22 -14.40 14.59
N PRO A 45 -12.03 -14.23 13.99
CA PRO A 45 -11.11 -13.17 14.39
C PRO A 45 -11.81 -11.80 14.30
N GLU A 46 -11.37 -10.87 15.15
CA GLU A 46 -11.81 -9.47 15.09
C GLU A 46 -11.40 -8.86 13.74
N PRO A 47 -12.22 -8.00 13.10
CA PRO A 47 -11.84 -7.36 11.85
C PRO A 47 -10.53 -6.58 11.98
N ASP A 48 -9.66 -6.70 10.98
CA ASP A 48 -8.36 -6.03 10.92
C ASP A 48 -8.26 -5.27 9.58
N PRO A 49 -8.59 -3.96 9.56
CA PRO A 49 -8.66 -3.20 8.32
C PRO A 49 -7.30 -3.08 7.61
N THR A 50 -6.19 -3.09 8.35
CA THR A 50 -4.85 -3.05 7.75
C THR A 50 -4.51 -4.39 7.12
N GLU A 51 -4.87 -5.51 7.75
CA GLU A 51 -4.78 -6.82 7.11
C GLU A 51 -5.57 -6.88 5.80
N ASP A 52 -6.80 -6.38 5.80
CA ASP A 52 -7.66 -6.30 4.62
C ASP A 52 -7.03 -5.44 3.52
N ALA A 53 -6.44 -4.28 3.87
CA ALA A 53 -5.73 -3.41 2.94
C ALA A 53 -4.53 -4.12 2.28
N PHE A 54 -3.72 -4.83 3.07
CA PHE A 54 -2.61 -5.63 2.54
C PHE A 54 -3.08 -6.76 1.62
N LYS A 55 -4.19 -7.44 1.97
CA LYS A 55 -4.77 -8.54 1.18
C LYS A 55 -5.45 -8.06 -0.11
N ALA A 56 -5.91 -6.81 -0.15
CA ALA A 56 -6.54 -6.22 -1.33
C ALA A 56 -5.53 -5.93 -2.46
N VAL A 57 -4.25 -5.74 -2.11
CA VAL A 57 -3.20 -5.41 -3.09
C VAL A 57 -2.82 -6.62 -3.94
N SER A 58 -2.79 -6.41 -5.25
CA SER A 58 -2.44 -7.39 -6.27
C SER A 58 -1.11 -7.07 -6.96
N VAL A 59 -0.53 -8.09 -7.61
CA VAL A 59 0.63 -7.87 -8.50
C VAL A 59 0.23 -6.92 -9.63
N GLY A 60 1.05 -5.90 -9.83
CA GLY A 60 0.85 -4.86 -10.82
C GLY A 60 0.29 -3.56 -10.25
N ASP A 61 -0.28 -3.59 -9.05
CA ASP A 61 -0.78 -2.40 -8.37
C ASP A 61 0.35 -1.43 -8.04
N CYS A 62 0.00 -0.15 -8.06
CA CYS A 62 0.91 0.93 -7.78
C CYS A 62 0.49 1.60 -6.48
N LEU A 63 1.46 1.87 -5.61
CA LEU A 63 1.20 2.35 -4.26
C LEU A 63 1.84 3.72 -4.07
N ASP A 64 1.14 4.58 -3.33
CA ASP A 64 1.66 5.87 -2.90
C ASP A 64 2.32 5.72 -1.52
N VAL A 65 3.45 5.01 -1.50
CA VAL A 65 4.26 4.79 -0.30
C VAL A 65 5.72 4.92 -0.67
N VAL A 66 6.48 5.57 0.21
CA VAL A 66 7.92 5.78 0.03
C VAL A 66 8.67 5.47 1.31
N ASP A 67 9.96 5.20 1.17
CA ASP A 67 10.88 5.24 2.30
C ASP A 67 11.17 6.70 2.67
N THR A 68 10.88 7.08 3.91
CA THR A 68 11.16 8.42 4.44
C THR A 68 12.66 8.62 4.68
N GLY A 69 13.43 7.52 4.77
CA GLY A 69 14.86 7.51 5.06
C GLY A 69 15.20 7.72 6.54
N TYR A 70 14.22 7.90 7.44
CA TYR A 70 14.50 8.03 8.88
C TYR A 70 14.95 6.71 9.53
N GLY A 71 14.72 5.57 8.85
CA GLY A 71 15.32 4.27 9.21
C GLY A 71 16.81 4.13 8.86
N GLY A 72 17.39 5.13 8.19
CA GLY A 72 18.78 5.12 7.71
C GLY A 72 18.96 4.30 6.42
N GLU A 73 20.17 3.80 6.18
CA GLU A 73 20.46 2.94 5.02
C GLU A 73 20.15 1.45 5.29
N GLU A 74 19.90 1.07 6.55
CA GLU A 74 19.75 -0.33 6.98
C GLU A 74 18.30 -0.80 7.03
N LYS A 75 17.36 0.14 7.22
CA LYS A 75 15.95 -0.15 7.44
C LYS A 75 15.10 0.85 6.71
N TYR A 76 14.03 0.35 6.12
CA TYR A 76 12.99 1.18 5.55
C TYR A 76 12.08 1.72 6.63
N ASP A 77 11.77 3.00 6.53
CA ASP A 77 10.72 3.65 7.31
C ASP A 77 9.66 4.14 6.34
N TRP A 78 8.54 3.42 6.25
CA TRP A 78 7.53 3.70 5.23
C TRP A 78 6.68 4.91 5.63
N SER A 79 6.33 5.74 4.65
CA SER A 79 5.49 6.93 4.85
C SER A 79 4.06 6.61 5.29
N GLU A 80 3.60 5.38 5.05
CA GLU A 80 2.26 4.90 5.34
C GLU A 80 2.33 3.61 6.17
N GLU A 81 1.36 3.42 7.06
CA GLU A 81 1.22 2.17 7.83
C GLU A 81 0.51 1.07 7.02
N GLU A 82 -0.37 1.45 6.11
CA GLU A 82 -1.15 0.54 5.27
C GLU A 82 -1.10 0.90 3.78
N PRO A 83 -1.22 -0.07 2.86
CA PRO A 83 -1.10 0.21 1.44
C PRO A 83 -2.30 0.98 0.91
N ASN A 84 -2.03 2.08 0.22
CA ASN A 84 -3.03 2.79 -0.56
C ASN A 84 -2.67 2.73 -2.05
N THR A 85 -3.62 2.28 -2.87
CA THR A 85 -3.42 2.18 -4.32
C THR A 85 -3.54 3.56 -4.97
N ALA A 86 -2.68 3.81 -5.96
CA ALA A 86 -2.62 5.06 -6.68
C ALA A 86 -2.41 4.81 -8.18
N PRO A 87 -2.70 5.79 -9.05
CA PRO A 87 -2.37 5.69 -10.46
C PRO A 87 -0.87 5.47 -10.68
N CYS A 88 -0.51 4.46 -11.46
CA CYS A 88 0.89 4.14 -11.75
C CYS A 88 1.68 5.29 -12.42
N SER A 89 0.98 6.23 -13.06
CA SER A 89 1.61 7.41 -13.68
C SER A 89 2.20 8.38 -12.66
N THR A 90 1.82 8.30 -11.39
CA THR A 90 2.26 9.20 -10.33
C THR A 90 2.81 8.46 -9.10
N ALA A 91 2.47 7.18 -8.96
CA ALA A 91 2.95 6.34 -7.88
C ALA A 91 4.48 6.17 -7.89
N ARG A 92 5.01 5.89 -6.70
CA ARG A 92 6.45 5.78 -6.41
C ARG A 92 6.94 4.35 -6.41
N VAL A 93 6.04 3.39 -6.18
CA VAL A 93 6.37 1.97 -6.19
C VAL A 93 5.31 1.17 -6.91
N ARG A 94 5.71 0.00 -7.38
CA ARG A 94 4.82 -1.01 -7.99
C ARG A 94 4.99 -2.33 -7.27
N VAL A 95 3.90 -3.05 -7.05
CA VAL A 95 3.95 -4.42 -6.55
C VAL A 95 4.28 -5.37 -7.68
N TYR A 96 5.37 -6.12 -7.54
CA TYR A 96 5.77 -7.13 -8.54
C TYR A 96 5.53 -8.56 -8.05
N ARG A 97 5.40 -8.78 -6.73
CA ARG A 97 5.00 -10.06 -6.10
C ARG A 97 4.27 -9.81 -4.78
N THR A 98 3.41 -10.73 -4.39
CA THR A 98 2.71 -10.75 -3.09
C THR A 98 3.19 -11.95 -2.27
N THR A 99 4.50 -11.99 -1.99
CA THR A 99 5.17 -13.07 -1.25
C THR A 99 6.24 -12.49 -0.33
N SER A 100 6.78 -13.28 0.59
CA SER A 100 7.94 -12.87 1.43
C SER A 100 9.27 -12.88 0.67
N ASP A 101 9.37 -13.70 -0.38
CA ASP A 101 10.63 -14.01 -1.07
C ASP A 101 10.91 -12.99 -2.18
N CYS A 102 11.13 -11.74 -1.78
CA CYS A 102 11.43 -10.64 -2.68
C CYS A 102 12.89 -10.66 -3.11
N ALA A 103 13.16 -10.26 -4.34
CA ALA A 103 14.53 -10.01 -4.78
C ALA A 103 15.10 -8.78 -4.05
N SER A 104 16.43 -8.78 -3.86
CA SER A 104 17.17 -7.79 -3.05
C SER A 104 17.93 -6.78 -3.91
N ALA A 105 17.34 -6.34 -5.03
CA ALA A 105 17.88 -5.22 -5.79
C ALA A 105 17.72 -3.91 -5.00
N ARG A 106 18.54 -2.89 -5.30
CA ARG A 106 18.57 -1.63 -4.55
C ARG A 106 17.27 -0.83 -4.63
N ASP A 107 16.50 -1.03 -5.68
CA ASP A 107 15.20 -0.43 -5.94
C ASP A 107 14.04 -1.35 -5.51
N GLN A 108 14.30 -2.39 -4.73
CA GLN A 108 13.29 -3.38 -4.33
C GLN A 108 13.24 -3.56 -2.82
N ALA A 109 12.03 -3.70 -2.28
CA ALA A 109 11.83 -3.92 -0.86
C ALA A 109 10.57 -4.72 -0.54
N THR A 110 10.64 -5.47 0.56
CA THR A 110 9.50 -6.12 1.18
C THR A 110 8.81 -5.16 2.14
N TRP A 111 7.48 -5.09 2.07
CA TRP A 111 6.65 -4.52 3.12
C TRP A 111 5.66 -5.56 3.58
N SER A 112 5.59 -5.79 4.88
CA SER A 112 4.80 -6.86 5.44
C SER A 112 4.07 -6.43 6.68
N TYR A 113 2.87 -6.95 6.83
CA TYR A 113 2.03 -6.78 7.99
C TYR A 113 1.75 -8.13 8.63
N TYR A 114 1.74 -8.16 9.96
CA TYR A 114 1.35 -9.32 10.74
C TYR A 114 0.10 -8.96 11.53
N SER A 115 -1.02 -9.60 11.24
CA SER A 115 -2.25 -9.41 11.99
C SER A 115 -2.18 -10.16 13.31
N SER A 116 -2.39 -9.45 14.42
CA SER A 116 -2.56 -10.08 15.73
C SER A 116 -3.93 -10.78 15.85
N SER A 117 -4.90 -10.38 15.05
CA SER A 117 -6.26 -10.92 15.06
C SER A 117 -6.36 -12.28 14.36
N SER A 118 -5.85 -12.36 13.12
CA SER A 118 -5.85 -13.61 12.34
C SER A 118 -4.62 -14.49 12.60
N GLY A 119 -3.50 -13.88 13.02
CA GLY A 119 -2.20 -14.53 13.11
C GLY A 119 -1.49 -14.71 11.75
N GLU A 120 -2.03 -14.15 10.67
CA GLU A 120 -1.47 -14.24 9.33
C GLU A 120 -0.46 -13.12 9.07
N ARG A 121 0.54 -13.43 8.22
CA ARG A 121 1.48 -12.44 7.68
C ARG A 121 1.25 -12.28 6.19
N THR A 122 1.02 -11.04 5.77
CA THR A 122 0.95 -10.66 4.35
C THR A 122 2.19 -9.88 3.98
N ALA A 123 2.76 -10.13 2.79
CA ALA A 123 3.96 -9.46 2.32
C ALA A 123 3.83 -9.02 0.86
N LEU A 124 4.30 -7.81 0.58
CA LEU A 124 4.29 -7.16 -0.73
C LEU A 124 5.74 -6.88 -1.14
N CYS A 125 6.16 -7.46 -2.26
CA CYS A 125 7.40 -7.13 -2.92
C CYS A 125 7.17 -5.95 -3.85
N ARG A 126 7.89 -4.86 -3.62
CA ARG A 126 7.74 -3.61 -4.35
C ARG A 126 9.03 -3.25 -5.06
N GLU A 127 8.89 -2.66 -6.24
CA GLU A 127 9.96 -2.05 -7.02
C GLU A 127 9.71 -0.55 -7.18
N GLY A 128 10.78 0.24 -7.21
CA GLY A 128 10.70 1.69 -7.42
C GLY A 128 10.19 2.06 -8.81
N GLN A 129 9.39 3.11 -8.87
CA GLN A 129 8.97 3.78 -10.10
C GLN A 129 9.51 5.20 -10.11
N TYR A 130 10.12 5.58 -11.22
CA TYR A 130 10.83 6.84 -11.37
C TYR A 130 10.22 7.68 -12.48
N HIS A 131 10.13 8.97 -12.21
CA HIS A 131 9.65 10.01 -13.10
C HIS A 131 10.67 11.15 -13.16
N ASN A 132 10.61 11.93 -14.24
CA ASN A 132 11.43 13.12 -14.35
C ASN A 132 10.97 14.16 -13.29
N GLY A 133 11.92 14.77 -12.59
CA GLY A 133 11.68 15.73 -11.52
C GLY A 133 11.63 15.12 -10.14
N ASP A 134 11.69 13.79 -10.02
CA ASP A 134 11.73 13.13 -8.72
C ASP A 134 12.95 13.50 -7.91
N CYS A 135 12.76 13.59 -6.60
CA CYS A 135 13.80 13.94 -5.66
C CYS A 135 14.00 12.81 -4.65
N LEU A 136 15.22 12.25 -4.66
CA LEU A 136 15.61 11.09 -3.87
C LEU A 136 16.66 11.48 -2.85
N LEU A 137 16.63 10.85 -1.67
CA LEU A 137 17.69 10.96 -0.69
C LEU A 137 18.96 10.30 -1.20
N ALA A 138 20.09 10.93 -0.92
CA ALA A 138 21.40 10.45 -1.30
C ALA A 138 22.44 10.72 -0.21
N ASN A 139 23.42 9.83 -0.13
CA ASN A 139 24.63 10.04 0.64
C ASN A 139 25.81 10.04 -0.31
N ASN A 140 26.65 11.06 -0.23
CA ASN A 140 27.83 11.23 -1.05
C ASN A 140 29.02 11.58 -0.18
N ASP A 141 30.02 10.70 -0.13
CA ASP A 141 31.24 10.89 0.66
C ASP A 141 32.37 11.59 -0.13
N GLY A 142 32.11 11.96 -1.39
CA GLY A 142 33.07 12.58 -2.31
C GLY A 142 33.69 11.60 -3.30
N ASP A 143 33.80 10.33 -2.94
CA ASP A 143 34.37 9.27 -3.78
C ASP A 143 33.28 8.36 -4.37
N SER A 144 32.18 8.21 -3.63
CA SER A 144 31.05 7.37 -3.98
C SER A 144 29.72 8.05 -3.61
N ALA A 145 28.66 7.65 -4.30
CA ALA A 145 27.31 8.09 -3.98
C ALA A 145 26.39 6.87 -3.84
N SER A 146 25.62 6.83 -2.76
CA SER A 146 24.47 5.95 -2.56
C SER A 146 23.19 6.76 -2.76
N ILE A 147 22.15 6.12 -3.29
CA ILE A 147 20.84 6.74 -3.52
C ILE A 147 19.81 5.80 -2.88
N ALA A 148 18.94 6.36 -2.04
CA ALA A 148 17.79 5.66 -1.50
C ALA A 148 16.70 5.60 -2.57
N LEU A 149 16.78 4.57 -3.42
CA LEU A 149 15.97 4.41 -4.63
C LEU A 149 14.46 4.21 -4.37
N LEU A 150 14.05 3.99 -3.13
CA LEU A 150 12.63 3.90 -2.74
C LEU A 150 12.14 5.13 -1.98
N SER A 151 13.00 6.14 -1.81
CA SER A 151 12.61 7.40 -1.18
C SER A 151 11.89 8.33 -2.14
N SER A 152 11.22 9.33 -1.58
CA SER A 152 10.79 10.52 -2.31
C SER A 152 10.66 11.67 -1.32
N VAL A 153 11.29 12.79 -1.63
CA VAL A 153 11.28 13.99 -0.79
C VAL A 153 10.93 15.22 -1.61
N ASN A 154 10.65 16.34 -0.95
CA ASN A 154 10.49 17.59 -1.67
C ASN A 154 11.89 18.08 -2.10
N CYS A 155 12.04 18.39 -3.39
CA CYS A 155 13.31 18.85 -3.97
C CYS A 155 13.90 20.10 -3.29
N THR A 156 13.07 20.86 -2.59
CA THR A 156 13.47 22.09 -1.90
C THR A 156 13.73 21.90 -0.40
N ASP A 157 13.61 20.66 0.10
CA ASP A 157 13.90 20.35 1.48
C ASP A 157 15.37 20.68 1.80
N ARG A 158 15.55 21.37 2.92
CA ARG A 158 16.87 21.79 3.41
C ARG A 158 17.40 20.89 4.51
N GLN A 159 16.57 19.96 4.97
CA GLN A 159 16.89 18.99 6.00
C GLN A 159 16.57 17.62 5.44
N VAL A 160 17.54 16.72 5.53
CA VAL A 160 17.40 15.31 5.17
C VAL A 160 17.67 14.47 6.41
N PRO A 161 17.17 13.21 6.48
CA PRO A 161 17.52 12.31 7.57
C PRO A 161 19.04 12.14 7.68
N SER A 162 19.54 11.91 8.89
CA SER A 162 20.98 11.99 9.20
C SER A 162 21.88 11.00 8.48
N ALA A 163 21.32 9.91 7.94
CA ALA A 163 22.05 8.95 7.11
C ALA A 163 22.37 9.50 5.71
N TYR A 164 21.74 10.60 5.31
CA TYR A 164 21.86 11.21 4.00
C TYR A 164 22.42 12.63 4.12
N ASN A 165 23.06 13.10 3.07
CA ASN A 165 23.66 14.44 3.02
C ASN A 165 23.29 15.23 1.77
N GLY A 166 22.40 14.69 0.93
CA GLY A 166 21.93 15.37 -0.27
C GLY A 166 20.60 14.86 -0.79
N ILE A 167 20.07 15.61 -1.74
CA ILE A 167 18.88 15.28 -2.53
C ILE A 167 19.31 15.24 -4.00
N PHE A 168 19.01 14.15 -4.69
CA PHE A 168 19.28 13.98 -6.11
C PHE A 168 18.00 14.16 -6.91
N VAL A 169 18.08 14.94 -7.98
CA VAL A 169 16.95 15.15 -8.90
C VAL A 169 17.11 14.27 -10.14
N ILE A 170 16.09 13.48 -10.45
CA ILE A 170 16.04 12.72 -11.69
C ILE A 170 15.74 13.70 -12.85
N THR A 171 16.73 13.98 -13.68
CA THR A 171 16.60 14.94 -14.79
C THR A 171 16.26 14.28 -16.13
N ALA A 172 16.52 12.98 -16.28
CA ALA A 172 16.20 12.20 -17.45
C ALA A 172 16.14 10.70 -17.12
N ILE A 173 15.26 9.98 -17.81
CA ILE A 173 15.13 8.53 -17.72
C ILE A 173 15.29 7.97 -19.13
N TYR A 174 16.25 7.07 -19.28
CA TYR A 174 16.53 6.41 -20.54
C TYR A 174 16.12 4.94 -20.44
N ARG A 175 15.46 4.43 -21.48
CA ARG A 175 15.25 2.99 -21.59
C ARG A 175 16.59 2.33 -21.88
N ALA A 176 17.00 1.39 -21.03
CA ALA A 176 18.15 0.55 -21.32
C ALA A 176 17.89 -0.22 -22.63
N THR A 177 18.77 -0.03 -23.62
CA THR A 177 18.79 -0.87 -24.82
C THR A 177 19.63 -2.11 -24.53
N ALA A 178 19.29 -3.25 -25.13
CA ALA A 178 19.92 -4.54 -24.84
C ALA A 178 21.45 -4.59 -25.04
N SER A 179 22.04 -3.60 -25.73
CA SER A 179 23.49 -3.46 -25.96
C SER A 179 24.25 -2.68 -24.88
N ALA A 180 23.59 -2.19 -23.83
CA ALA A 180 24.22 -1.44 -22.74
C ALA A 180 25.17 -2.26 -21.85
N THR A 181 25.25 -3.58 -22.06
CA THR A 181 26.07 -4.53 -21.27
C THR A 181 27.57 -4.46 -21.56
N THR A 182 28.03 -3.69 -22.56
CA THR A 182 29.46 -3.61 -22.96
C THR A 182 29.96 -2.18 -23.21
N GLY A 183 29.65 -1.24 -22.32
CA GLY A 183 30.24 0.11 -22.36
C GLY A 183 29.22 1.19 -22.01
N LEU A 184 29.40 1.77 -20.84
CA LEU A 184 28.63 2.84 -20.18
C LEU A 184 27.77 3.73 -21.10
N PRO A 185 26.42 3.58 -21.11
CA PRO A 185 25.54 4.64 -21.58
C PRO A 185 25.32 5.73 -20.52
N CYS A 186 25.72 5.51 -19.27
CA CYS A 186 25.50 6.43 -18.15
C CYS A 186 26.83 6.84 -17.52
N ARG A 187 27.49 7.86 -18.07
CA ARG A 187 28.58 8.54 -17.35
C ARG A 187 27.92 9.66 -16.53
N ALA A 188 28.08 9.59 -15.21
CA ALA A 188 27.63 10.64 -14.30
C ALA A 188 28.23 11.99 -14.72
N VAL A 189 27.38 12.95 -15.06
CA VAL A 189 27.77 14.35 -15.10
C VAL A 189 28.08 14.75 -13.66
N ARG A 190 29.34 15.05 -13.38
CA ARG A 190 29.74 15.73 -12.14
C ARG A 190 29.07 17.10 -12.18
N TYR A 191 28.08 17.34 -11.33
CA TYR A 191 27.75 18.70 -10.95
C TYR A 191 28.84 19.18 -9.99
N GLU A 192 29.91 19.71 -10.56
CA GLU A 192 30.81 20.61 -9.83
C GLU A 192 29.99 21.89 -9.62
N HIS A 193 29.71 22.22 -8.35
CA HIS A 193 28.89 23.34 -7.85
C HIS A 193 27.37 23.12 -7.74
N ILE A 194 26.95 22.56 -6.60
CA ILE A 194 25.72 23.04 -5.95
C ILE A 194 26.12 24.35 -5.24
N LEU A 195 25.78 25.49 -5.84
CA LEU A 195 25.78 26.76 -5.10
C LEU A 195 24.60 26.70 -4.12
N VAL A 196 24.90 26.34 -2.86
CA VAL A 196 24.03 26.70 -1.75
C VAL A 196 24.03 28.23 -1.68
N PRO A 197 22.89 28.92 -1.84
CA PRO A 197 22.87 30.36 -1.61
C PRO A 197 23.05 30.58 -0.11
N GLU A 198 24.28 30.88 0.32
CA GLU A 198 24.54 31.46 1.63
C GLU A 198 23.89 32.84 1.69
N GLY A 199 22.64 32.87 2.16
CA GLY A 199 21.99 34.09 2.62
C GLY A 199 22.68 34.58 3.89
N GLY A 200 23.77 35.33 3.74
CA GLY A 200 24.50 35.90 4.86
C GLY A 200 25.35 37.09 4.46
N ARG A 201 24.77 38.30 4.56
CA ARG A 201 25.46 39.59 4.40
C ARG A 201 26.85 39.56 5.07
N ARG A 202 27.92 39.63 4.29
CA ARG A 202 29.18 40.20 4.76
C ARG A 202 29.50 41.44 3.94
N ARG A 203 29.43 42.58 4.62
CA ARG A 203 30.01 43.83 4.14
C ARG A 203 31.51 43.59 4.01
N HIS A 204 32.04 43.64 2.80
CA HIS A 204 33.48 43.78 2.60
C HIS A 204 33.80 45.27 2.55
N THR A 205 34.35 45.75 3.66
CA THR A 205 35.14 46.98 3.72
C THR A 205 36.30 46.85 2.75
N ALA A 206 36.41 47.78 1.80
CA ALA A 206 37.61 47.96 0.99
C ALA A 206 38.70 48.60 1.86
N VAL A 207 39.90 48.02 1.84
CA VAL A 207 41.13 48.60 2.43
C VAL A 207 42.34 48.06 1.64
N PRO A 208 43.34 48.91 1.36
CA PRO A 208 43.43 49.92 0.32
C PRO A 208 44.00 49.39 -1.02
#